data_AF-A0A084T2E9-F1
#
_entry.id   AF-A0A084T2E9-F1
#
_cell.length_a   1.000
_cell.length_b   1.000
_cell.length_c   1.000
_cell.angle_alpha   90.00
_cell.angle_beta   90.00
_cell.angle_gamma   90.00
#
_symmetry.space_group_name_H-M   'P 1'
#
loop_
_entity.id
_entity.type
_entity.pdbx_description
1 polymer ?
#
loop_
_entity_poly.entity_id
_entity_poly.type
_entity_poly.pdbx_seq_one_letter_code
_entity_poly.pdbx_strand_id
1 'polypeptide(L)'
;MTSKEERATQFLANAKEKFGELYDYSKVNYENNRTHVTITCPIHGNFQVSPANFLTREIGCPHCRRQASRQKRQENYSKKRAKEGCTTNQFNVRGYQTKHSDLLKLIFD
;
A
#
# COMPACT_ATOMS: atom_id res chain seq x y z
N MET A 1 -16.16 30.56 21.17
CA MET A 1 -14.71 30.35 21.03
C MET A 1 -14.48 28.87 21.28
N THR A 2 -14.29 28.07 20.24
CA THR A 2 -14.14 26.62 20.42
C THR A 2 -12.81 26.32 21.07
N SER A 3 -12.86 25.62 22.20
CA SER A 3 -11.70 25.36 23.04
C SER A 3 -10.73 24.44 22.30
N LYS A 4 -9.42 24.57 22.56
CA LYS A 4 -8.35 23.75 21.93
C LYS A 4 -8.65 22.24 22.02
N GLU A 5 -9.30 21.84 23.12
CA GLU A 5 -9.68 20.47 23.44
C GLU A 5 -10.78 19.92 22.51
N GLU A 6 -11.78 20.73 22.14
CA GLU A 6 -12.86 20.30 21.23
C GLU A 6 -12.34 19.98 19.83
N ARG A 7 -11.29 20.69 19.39
CA ARG A 7 -10.66 20.44 18.09
C ARG A 7 -9.88 19.14 18.10
N ALA A 8 -9.24 18.82 19.22
CA ALA A 8 -8.54 17.56 19.41
C ALA A 8 -9.52 16.38 19.44
N THR A 9 -10.65 16.51 20.14
CA THR A 9 -11.69 15.46 20.18
C THR A 9 -12.34 15.25 18.81
N GLN A 10 -12.64 16.33 18.07
CA GLN A 10 -13.13 16.23 16.68
C GLN A 10 -12.13 15.52 15.76
N PHE A 11 -10.84 15.83 15.88
CA PHE A 11 -9.81 15.15 15.09
C PHE A 11 -9.78 13.65 15.39
N LEU A 12 -9.82 13.28 16.67
CA LEU A 12 -9.84 11.87 17.09
C LEU A 12 -11.10 11.15 16.62
N ALA A 13 -12.28 11.79 16.67
CA ALA A 13 -13.52 11.22 16.16
C ALA A 13 -13.42 10.94 14.65
N ASN A 14 -12.97 11.92 13.87
CA ASN A 14 -12.80 11.76 12.42
C ASN A 14 -11.74 10.70 12.06
N ALA A 15 -10.66 10.63 12.85
CA ALA A 15 -9.61 9.63 12.69
C ALA A 15 -10.14 8.21 12.94
N LYS A 16 -10.91 8.02 14.03
CA LYS A 16 -11.56 6.75 14.36
C LYS A 16 -12.63 6.35 13.35
N GLU A 17 -13.37 7.30 12.80
CA GLU A 17 -14.36 6.99 11.76
C GLU A 17 -13.70 6.47 10.47
N LYS A 18 -12.58 7.08 10.05
CA LYS A 18 -11.89 6.69 8.82
C LYS A 18 -11.03 5.45 8.93
N PHE A 19 -10.29 5.33 10.02
CA PHE A 19 -9.30 4.27 10.20
C PHE A 19 -9.68 3.25 11.28
N GLY A 20 -10.79 3.45 11.99
CA GLY A 20 -11.17 2.62 13.12
C GLY A 20 -10.16 2.71 14.27
N GLU A 21 -10.09 1.61 15.02
CA GLU A 21 -9.12 1.39 16.10
C GLU A 21 -7.80 0.77 15.60
N LEU A 22 -7.48 0.94 14.31
CA LEU A 22 -6.26 0.38 13.70
C LEU A 22 -4.97 1.07 14.15
N TYR A 23 -5.07 2.22 14.83
CA TYR A 23 -3.92 3.04 15.22
C TYR A 23 -4.04 3.47 16.67
N ASP A 24 -2.89 3.56 17.34
CA ASP A 24 -2.78 4.07 18.70
C ASP A 24 -2.59 5.58 18.68
N TYR A 25 -3.56 6.28 19.28
CA TYR A 25 -3.59 7.75 19.39
C TYR A 25 -3.02 8.27 20.71
N SER A 26 -2.42 7.41 21.55
CA SER A 26 -1.97 7.74 22.91
C SER A 26 -0.91 8.84 23.00
N LYS A 27 -0.23 9.15 21.88
CA LYS A 27 0.80 10.19 21.78
C LYS A 27 0.40 11.37 20.89
N VAL A 28 -0.87 11.47 20.52
CA VAL A 28 -1.36 12.56 19.66
C VAL A 28 -1.47 13.83 20.48
N ASN A 29 -0.59 14.79 20.21
CA ASN A 29 -0.69 16.15 20.71
C ASN A 29 -1.24 17.05 19.59
N TYR A 30 -2.55 17.31 19.59
CA TYR A 30 -3.20 18.12 18.56
C TYR A 30 -3.10 19.61 18.92
N GLU A 31 -2.39 20.38 18.09
CA GLU A 31 -2.25 21.82 18.25
C GLU A 31 -2.92 22.59 17.11
N ASN A 32 -2.71 22.16 15.87
CA ASN A 32 -3.32 22.75 14.68
C ASN A 32 -3.42 21.71 13.54
N ASN A 33 -4.18 22.03 12.48
CA ASN A 33 -4.29 21.16 11.31
C ASN A 33 -2.97 20.98 10.51
N ARG A 34 -2.00 21.88 10.72
CA ARG A 34 -0.70 21.88 10.04
C ARG A 34 0.43 21.28 10.88
N THR A 35 0.28 21.25 12.21
CA THR A 35 1.30 20.71 13.11
C THR A 35 1.33 19.20 13.00
N HIS A 36 2.52 18.62 12.94
CA HIS A 36 2.67 17.18 12.84
C HIS A 36 2.25 16.52 14.15
N VAL A 37 1.39 15.52 14.05
CA VAL A 37 1.00 14.65 15.16
C VAL A 37 1.72 13.31 15.03
N THR A 38 2.08 12.72 16.17
CA THR A 38 2.67 11.39 16.22
C THR A 38 1.56 10.36 16.45
N ILE A 39 1.37 9.47 15.48
CA ILE A 39 0.42 8.36 15.56
C ILE A 39 1.24 7.07 15.54
N THR A 40 0.81 6.06 16.29
CA THR A 40 1.51 4.78 16.33
C THR A 40 0.74 3.75 15.52
N CYS A 41 1.41 3.16 14.53
CA CYS A 41 0.91 2.01 13.80
C CYS A 41 1.35 0.73 14.53
N PRO A 42 0.43 -0.22 14.80
CA PRO A 42 0.80 -1.46 15.48
C PRO A 42 1.77 -2.34 14.66
N ILE A 43 1.86 -2.12 13.35
CA ILE A 43 2.69 -2.93 12.44
C ILE A 43 4.07 -2.30 12.20
N HIS A 44 4.12 -0.98 11.99
CA HIS A 44 5.34 -0.27 11.58
C HIS A 44 5.87 0.70 12.63
N GLY A 45 5.19 0.84 13.77
CA GLY A 45 5.56 1.74 14.84
C GLY A 45 5.13 3.19 14.62
N ASN A 46 5.86 4.10 15.24
CA ASN A 46 5.52 5.51 15.37
C ASN A 46 5.79 6.25 14.06
N PHE A 47 4.86 7.10 13.62
CA PHE A 47 5.04 7.93 12.44
C PHE A 47 4.44 9.32 12.66
N GLN A 48 5.01 10.31 11.98
CA GLN A 48 4.57 11.70 12.07
C GLN A 48 3.79 12.09 10.82
N VAL A 49 2.60 12.65 11.00
CA VAL A 49 1.71 13.11 9.94
C VAL A 49 1.02 14.40 10.34
N SER A 50 0.73 15.27 9.38
CA SER A 50 -0.14 16.41 9.65
C SER A 50 -1.62 15.96 9.68
N PRO A 51 -2.46 16.48 10.60
CA PRO A 51 -3.88 16.14 10.68
C PRO A 51 -4.64 16.33 9.36
N ALA A 52 -4.38 17.41 8.64
CA ALA A 52 -4.99 17.66 7.33
C ALA A 52 -4.62 16.57 6.30
N ASN A 53 -3.36 16.15 6.25
CA ASN A 53 -2.92 15.08 5.36
C ASN A 53 -3.45 13.72 5.82
N PHE A 54 -3.53 13.49 7.13
CA PHE A 54 -4.04 12.24 7.68
C PHE A 54 -5.52 12.04 7.32
N LEU A 55 -6.34 13.10 7.46
CA LEU A 55 -7.75 13.04 7.10
C LEU A 55 -7.99 12.93 5.59
N THR A 56 -7.14 13.53 4.75
CA THR A 56 -7.31 13.46 3.29
C THR A 56 -6.83 12.13 2.69
N ARG A 57 -5.93 11.42 3.37
CA ARG A 57 -5.39 10.14 2.89
C ARG A 57 -6.34 8.99 3.23
N GLU A 58 -6.45 8.04 2.30
CA GLU A 58 -7.17 6.77 2.53
C GLU A 58 -6.40 5.79 3.43
N ILE A 59 -5.07 5.94 3.53
CA ILE A 59 -4.20 5.08 4.35
C ILE A 59 -3.22 5.96 5.15
N GLY A 60 -3.30 5.87 6.48
CA GLY A 60 -2.55 6.71 7.43
C GLY A 60 -1.04 6.46 7.45
N CYS A 61 -0.63 5.19 7.60
CA CYS A 61 0.79 4.83 7.65
C CYS A 61 1.39 4.73 6.22
N PRO A 62 2.53 5.41 5.94
CA PRO A 62 3.18 5.35 4.64
C PRO A 62 3.67 3.94 4.28
N HIS A 63 4.04 3.13 5.28
CA HIS A 63 4.48 1.75 5.07
C HIS A 63 3.30 0.83 4.71
N CYS A 64 2.17 0.91 5.45
CA CYS A 64 0.93 0.23 5.09
C CYS A 64 0.48 0.57 3.68
N ARG A 65 0.53 1.86 3.30
CA ARG A 65 0.14 2.31 1.96
C ARG A 65 1.00 1.67 0.87
N ARG A 66 2.33 1.62 1.08
CA ARG A 66 3.25 0.97 0.13
C ARG A 66 2.97 -0.52 -0.02
N GLN A 67 2.70 -1.21 1.10
CA GLN A 67 2.37 -2.64 1.08
C GLN A 67 1.06 -2.91 0.31
N ALA A 68 -0.01 -2.17 0.60
CA ALA A 68 -1.29 -2.27 -0.10
C ALA A 68 -1.13 -2.00 -1.61
N SER A 69 -0.36 -0.96 -1.97
CA SER A 69 -0.09 -0.62 -3.37
C SER A 69 0.67 -1.74 -4.09
N ARG A 70 1.62 -2.38 -3.42
CA ARG A 70 2.40 -3.50 -3.97
C ARG A 70 1.51 -4.73 -4.22
N GLN A 71 0.63 -5.07 -3.29
CA GLN A 71 -0.33 -6.17 -3.44
C GLN A 71 -1.25 -5.94 -4.64
N LYS A 72 -1.87 -4.75 -4.75
CA LYS A 72 -2.69 -4.39 -5.92
C LYS A 72 -1.92 -4.51 -7.23
N ARG A 73 -0.65 -4.10 -7.25
CA ARG A 73 0.21 -4.19 -8.45
C ARG A 73 0.49 -5.64 -8.84
N GLN A 74 0.75 -6.52 -7.88
CA GLN A 74 0.92 -7.96 -8.11
C GLN A 74 -0.37 -8.58 -8.63
N GLU A 75 -1.49 -8.29 -7.99
CA GLU A 75 -2.80 -8.77 -8.41
C GLU A 75 -3.16 -8.32 -9.83
N ASN A 76 -2.93 -7.04 -10.15
CA ASN A 76 -3.15 -6.49 -11.49
C ASN A 76 -2.23 -7.14 -12.52
N TYR A 77 -0.98 -7.43 -12.18
CA TYR A 77 -0.08 -8.17 -13.07
C TYR A 77 -0.57 -9.59 -13.34
N SER A 78 -0.99 -10.32 -12.30
CA SER A 78 -1.57 -11.67 -12.44
C SER A 78 -2.83 -11.67 -13.30
N LYS A 79 -3.72 -10.70 -13.08
CA LYS A 79 -4.94 -10.49 -13.88
C LYS A 79 -4.63 -10.13 -15.32
N LYS A 80 -3.66 -9.24 -15.57
CA LYS A 80 -3.21 -8.86 -16.92
C LYS A 80 -2.69 -10.08 -17.68
N ARG A 81 -1.85 -10.90 -17.04
CA ARG A 81 -1.31 -12.14 -17.62
C ARG A 81 -2.38 -13.21 -17.89
N ALA A 82 -3.47 -13.23 -17.14
CA ALA A 82 -4.61 -14.12 -17.39
C ALA A 82 -5.50 -13.63 -18.54
N LYS A 83 -5.60 -12.31 -18.74
CA LYS A 83 -6.42 -11.68 -19.80
C LYS A 83 -5.71 -11.65 -21.15
N GLU A 84 -4.43 -11.32 -21.15
CA GLU A 84 -3.52 -11.50 -22.27
C GLU A 84 -2.97 -12.93 -22.17
N GLY A 85 -3.75 -13.93 -22.60
CA GLY A 85 -3.19 -15.26 -22.82
C GLY A 85 -1.89 -15.11 -23.60
N CYS A 86 -0.84 -15.85 -23.21
CA CYS A 86 0.51 -15.70 -23.76
C CYS A 86 0.51 -15.79 -25.30
N THR A 87 0.44 -14.65 -25.99
CA THR A 87 0.56 -14.56 -27.45
C THR A 87 1.98 -14.25 -27.89
N THR A 88 2.94 -14.18 -26.97
CA THR A 88 4.36 -14.13 -27.31
C THR A 88 4.85 -15.52 -27.74
N ASN A 89 4.44 -15.95 -28.93
CA ASN A 89 5.32 -16.74 -29.79
C ASN A 89 6.30 -15.78 -30.50
N GLN A 90 7.01 -14.94 -29.76
CA GLN A 90 8.18 -14.23 -30.26
C GLN A 90 9.28 -14.40 -29.22
N PHE A 91 10.27 -15.19 -29.61
CA PHE A 91 11.42 -15.61 -28.82
C PHE A 91 11.95 -14.51 -27.91
N ASN A 92 11.78 -14.66 -26.59
CA ASN A 92 12.67 -14.01 -25.63
C ASN A 92 13.35 -15.10 -24.81
N VAL A 93 14.53 -15.51 -25.29
CA VAL A 93 15.35 -16.57 -24.72
C VAL A 93 16.04 -16.05 -23.46
N ARG A 94 15.39 -16.24 -22.31
CA ARG A 94 16.05 -16.64 -21.07
C ARG A 94 15.26 -17.79 -20.49
N GLY A 95 15.65 -19.00 -20.91
CA GLY A 95 14.99 -20.25 -20.51
C GLY A 95 14.30 -20.92 -21.69
N TYR A 96 15.04 -21.83 -22.33
CA TYR A 96 14.62 -22.99 -23.12
C TYR A 96 13.12 -23.11 -23.47
N GLN A 97 12.80 -23.06 -24.76
CA GLN A 97 11.45 -23.36 -25.24
C GLN A 97 11.16 -24.85 -25.13
N THR A 98 10.03 -25.22 -24.50
CA THR A 98 9.54 -26.61 -24.41
C THR A 98 8.69 -27.05 -25.59
N LYS A 99 8.47 -26.20 -26.62
CA LYS A 99 7.56 -26.51 -27.74
C LYS A 99 8.16 -27.41 -28.83
N HIS A 100 9.49 -27.46 -28.95
CA HIS A 100 10.17 -28.34 -29.89
C HIS A 100 11.34 -29.05 -29.21
N SER A 101 11.05 -29.80 -28.14
CA SER A 101 12.03 -30.71 -27.52
C SER A 101 12.63 -31.71 -28.51
N ASP A 102 11.90 -31.99 -29.58
CA ASP A 102 12.24 -33.02 -30.56
C ASP A 102 13.34 -32.53 -31.52
N LEU A 103 13.40 -31.22 -31.79
CA LEU A 103 14.48 -30.62 -32.59
C LEU A 103 15.82 -30.60 -31.85
N LEU A 104 15.80 -30.63 -30.52
CA LEU A 104 17.01 -30.72 -29.70
C LEU A 104 17.62 -32.13 -29.73
N LYS A 105 16.82 -33.17 -29.95
CA LYS A 105 17.33 -34.55 -30.08
C LYS A 105 18.07 -34.76 -31.40
N LEU A 106 17.64 -34.08 -32.47
CA LEU A 106 18.27 -34.15 -33.80
C LEU A 106 19.66 -33.50 -33.90
N ILE A 107 20.05 -32.67 -32.91
CA ILE A 107 21.36 -31.98 -32.88
C ILE A 107 22.39 -32.78 -32.07
N PHE A 108 21.95 -33.71 -31.23
CA PHE A 108 22.81 -34.50 -30.34
C PHE A 108 22.85 -36.00 -30.71
N ASP A 109 22.46 -36.36 -31.93
CA ASP A 109 22.82 -37.64 -32.58
C ASP A 109 24.08 -37.48 -33.43
#